data_AF-A0A5R8N677-F1
#
_entry.id   AF-A0A5R8N677-F1
#
_cell.length_a   1.000
_cell.length_b   1.000
_cell.length_c   1.000
_cell.angle_alpha   90.00
_cell.angle_beta   90.00
_cell.angle_gamma   90.00
#
_symmetry.space_group_name_H-M   'P 1'
#
loop_
_entity.id
_entity.type
_entity.pdbx_description
1 polymer ?
#
loop_
_entity_poly.entity_id
_entity_poly.type
_entity_poly.pdbx_seq_one_letter_code
_entity_poly.pdbx_strand_id
1 'polypeptide(L)'
;MGEFVGIDPRGAEQLVQQMSTGKNVLASTRHGLETAIAEAGEAWTGQQGVTPMHRSWAFFDETQRDLKWRMDTLKQMVPTSGNGLMSVIFTFGSENEAARQGKADAAPIAEALRKHEIESSVESWRKVTAATAVMKGKLNDPAYAAAVLSALGPEKFRALFMHWMKNRGPAMDKGLSPNAIKEGRETLGPLAEAYANAERAGRLGEEWQGPFMKATQPGVLTAIVAMSKPSTKLLNQVALKVLGRPLTADLPTSENWNLNVLVEAYDANPQALQTLLAQNKEAAGWLLHPQRVRMSGISGFEGKVAGVLDKALKPGAGVDSVREQAWVNIIRGMGAKDSPW
;
A
#
# COMPACT_ATOMS: atom_id res chain seq x y z
N MET A 1 11.78 -21.59 21.23
CA MET A 1 10.42 -21.09 21.50
C MET A 1 10.57 -19.83 22.35
N GLY A 2 10.25 -18.67 21.79
CA GLY A 2 10.43 -17.38 22.47
C GLY A 2 9.19 -17.03 23.30
N GLU A 3 9.44 -16.63 24.55
CA GLU A 3 8.45 -16.24 25.55
C GLU A 3 7.74 -14.92 25.19
N PHE A 4 6.46 -14.83 25.58
CA PHE A 4 5.57 -13.71 25.28
C PHE A 4 5.95 -12.46 26.08
N VAL A 5 6.24 -11.35 25.40
CA VAL A 5 6.15 -10.01 25.97
C VAL A 5 5.22 -9.20 25.07
N GLY A 6 4.04 -8.84 25.58
CA GLY A 6 3.15 -7.92 24.88
C GLY A 6 3.85 -6.58 24.73
N ILE A 7 4.15 -6.18 23.49
CA ILE A 7 4.73 -4.86 23.22
C ILE A 7 3.59 -3.85 23.31
N ASP A 8 3.64 -2.94 24.30
CA ASP A 8 2.78 -1.76 24.33
C ASP A 8 3.16 -0.85 23.14
N PRO A 9 2.27 -0.63 22.16
CA PRO A 9 2.57 0.17 20.99
C PRO A 9 3.02 1.60 21.32
N ARG A 10 2.46 2.21 22.37
CA ARG A 10 2.81 3.58 22.77
C ARG A 10 4.21 3.63 23.38
N GLY A 11 4.50 2.71 24.31
CA GLY A 11 5.83 2.57 24.89
C GLY A 11 6.91 2.26 23.84
N ALA A 12 6.61 1.41 22.86
CA ALA A 12 7.51 1.10 21.76
C ALA A 12 7.79 2.31 20.85
N GLU A 13 6.77 3.09 20.49
CA GLU A 13 6.93 4.32 19.70
C GLU A 13 7.79 5.36 20.45
N GLN A 14 7.56 5.52 21.76
CA GLN A 14 8.40 6.37 22.60
C GLN A 14 9.85 5.90 22.66
N LEU A 15 10.09 4.59 22.79
CA LEU A 15 11.43 4.02 22.80
C LEU A 15 12.15 4.23 21.46
N VAL A 16 11.45 4.02 20.33
CA VAL A 16 11.99 4.32 18.99
C VAL A 16 12.41 5.79 18.89
N GLN A 17 11.59 6.71 19.42
CA GLN A 17 11.90 8.15 19.40
C GLN A 17 13.12 8.50 20.27
N GLN A 18 13.23 7.89 21.46
CA GLN A 18 14.39 8.06 22.34
C GLN A 18 15.68 7.51 21.72
N MET A 19 15.63 6.30 21.14
CA MET A 19 16.76 5.72 20.39
C MET A 19 17.15 6.60 19.21
N SER A 20 16.18 7.17 18.47
CA SER A 20 16.45 8.12 17.39
C SER A 20 17.20 9.36 17.89
N THR A 21 16.80 9.87 19.06
CA THR A 21 17.43 11.05 19.67
C THR A 21 18.87 10.73 20.07
N GLY A 22 19.11 9.59 20.74
CA GLY A 22 20.45 9.13 21.10
C GLY A 22 21.35 8.90 19.89
N LYS A 23 20.82 8.29 18.83
CA LYS A 23 21.52 8.10 17.54
C LYS A 23 21.90 9.43 16.90
N ASN A 24 21.01 10.42 16.91
CA ASN A 24 21.27 11.74 16.33
C ASN A 24 22.35 12.50 17.09
N VAL A 25 22.33 12.44 18.43
CA VAL A 25 23.40 13.02 19.27
C VAL A 25 24.74 12.40 18.89
N LEU A 26 24.83 11.07 18.85
CA LEU A 26 26.04 10.36 18.45
C LEU A 26 26.47 10.68 17.01
N ALA A 27 25.54 10.80 16.07
CA ALA A 27 25.84 11.15 14.69
C ALA A 27 26.43 12.57 14.57
N SER A 28 25.89 13.53 15.33
CA SER A 28 26.36 14.92 15.34
C SER A 28 27.78 15.06 15.92
N THR A 29 28.11 14.25 16.94
CA THR A 29 29.46 14.26 17.55
C THR A 29 30.44 13.41 16.76
N ARG A 30 29.98 12.34 16.11
CA ARG A 30 30.82 11.38 15.39
C ARG A 30 31.62 12.02 14.28
N HIS A 31 30.98 12.83 13.42
CA HIS A 31 31.68 13.44 12.31
C HIS A 31 32.78 14.40 12.80
N GLY A 32 32.47 15.24 13.79
CA GLY A 32 33.46 16.16 14.38
C GLY A 32 34.63 15.43 15.07
N LEU A 33 34.35 14.31 15.76
CA LEU A 33 35.37 13.47 16.36
C LEU A 33 36.22 12.73 15.33
N GLU A 34 35.61 12.17 14.27
CA GLU A 34 36.34 11.51 13.18
C GLU A 34 37.25 12.51 12.45
N THR A 35 36.77 13.72 12.19
CA THR A 35 37.58 14.81 11.60
C THR A 35 38.72 15.23 12.52
N ALA A 36 38.46 15.48 13.81
CA ALA A 36 39.51 15.86 14.77
C ALA A 36 40.56 14.77 14.96
N ILE A 37 40.17 13.49 14.91
CA ILE A 37 41.09 12.35 14.97
C ILE A 37 41.92 12.24 13.69
N ALA A 38 41.31 12.46 12.53
CA ALA A 38 42.03 12.49 11.26
C ALA A 38 43.04 13.65 11.20
N GLU A 39 42.66 14.83 11.72
CA GLU A 39 43.55 16.00 11.84
C GLU A 39 44.70 15.77 12.83
N ALA A 40 44.43 15.07 13.94
CA ALA A 40 45.45 14.75 14.94
C ALA A 40 46.47 13.69 14.46
N GLY A 41 46.13 12.87 13.44
CA GLY A 41 47.05 11.94 12.79
C GLY A 41 47.77 11.00 13.78
N GLU A 42 49.09 10.86 13.64
CA GLU A 42 49.92 9.99 14.50
C GLU A 42 49.99 10.48 15.97
N ALA A 43 49.63 11.73 16.25
CA ALA A 43 49.59 12.25 17.62
C ALA A 43 48.35 11.76 18.40
N TRP A 44 47.36 11.18 17.73
CA TRP A 44 46.19 10.60 18.38
C TRP A 44 46.46 9.19 18.93
N THR A 45 46.62 9.10 20.25
CA THR A 45 46.85 7.82 20.97
C THR A 45 45.55 7.15 21.43
N GLY A 46 44.40 7.82 21.27
CA GLY A 46 43.09 7.40 21.79
C GLY A 46 42.26 6.49 20.87
N GLN A 47 42.88 5.66 20.03
CA GLN A 47 42.15 4.79 19.08
C GLN A 47 41.10 3.88 19.75
N GLN A 48 41.27 3.57 21.04
CA GLN A 48 40.33 2.76 21.79
C GLN A 48 38.96 3.42 22.04
N GLY A 49 38.83 4.75 21.94
CA GLY A 49 37.54 5.45 22.13
C GLY A 49 36.62 5.43 20.89
N VAL A 50 37.21 5.32 19.70
CA VAL A 50 36.50 5.31 18.41
C VAL A 50 35.65 4.05 18.24
N THR A 51 36.22 2.89 18.58
CA THR A 51 35.52 1.60 18.45
C THR A 51 34.24 1.51 19.31
N PRO A 52 34.23 1.84 20.61
CA PRO A 52 33.02 1.93 21.43
C PRO A 52 31.98 2.92 20.90
N MET A 53 32.41 4.06 20.34
CA MET A 53 31.50 5.04 19.73
C MET A 53 30.79 4.44 18.51
N HIS A 54 31.51 3.78 17.61
CA HIS A 54 30.92 3.08 16.47
C HIS A 54 29.97 1.95 16.90
N ARG A 55 30.37 1.15 17.91
CA ARG A 55 29.52 0.08 18.46
C ARG A 55 28.24 0.63 19.07
N SER A 56 28.31 1.75 19.79
CA SER A 56 27.14 2.40 20.39
C SER A 56 26.19 2.91 19.31
N TRP A 57 26.72 3.55 18.26
CA TRP A 57 25.90 3.99 17.12
C TRP A 57 25.25 2.81 16.40
N ALA A 58 26.02 1.75 16.12
CA ALA A 58 25.52 0.53 15.48
C ALA A 58 24.42 -0.13 16.33
N PHE A 59 24.61 -0.22 17.64
CA PHE A 59 23.59 -0.73 18.56
C PHE A 59 22.28 0.06 18.50
N PHE A 60 22.34 1.39 18.56
CA PHE A 60 21.14 2.22 18.44
C PHE A 60 20.47 2.06 17.07
N ASP A 61 21.25 2.03 16.00
CA ASP A 61 20.74 1.85 14.64
C ASP A 61 20.06 0.48 14.45
N GLU A 62 20.69 -0.60 14.89
CA GLU A 62 20.18 -1.97 14.79
C GLU A 62 18.93 -2.17 15.65
N THR A 63 18.96 -1.72 16.90
CA THR A 63 17.85 -1.91 17.84
C THR A 63 16.63 -1.06 17.44
N GLN A 64 16.86 0.19 17.02
CA GLN A 64 15.80 1.04 16.51
C GLN A 64 15.14 0.44 15.27
N ARG A 65 15.96 -0.10 14.34
CA ARG A 65 15.48 -0.74 13.12
C ARG A 65 14.66 -1.99 13.42
N ASP A 66 15.18 -2.88 14.25
CA ASP A 66 14.48 -4.11 14.66
C ASP A 66 13.15 -3.81 15.35
N LEU A 67 13.13 -2.90 16.33
CA LEU A 67 11.90 -2.53 17.04
C LEU A 67 10.87 -1.91 16.09
N LYS A 68 11.29 -1.02 15.18
CA LYS A 68 10.41 -0.43 14.17
C LYS A 68 9.84 -1.50 13.24
N TRP A 69 10.67 -2.39 12.70
CA TRP A 69 10.22 -3.48 11.85
C TRP A 69 9.22 -4.39 12.56
N ARG A 70 9.47 -4.77 13.82
CA ARG A 70 8.53 -5.57 14.62
C ARG A 70 7.19 -4.86 14.79
N MET A 71 7.21 -3.57 15.14
CA MET A 71 6.00 -2.77 15.29
C MET A 71 5.20 -2.67 13.99
N ASP A 72 5.87 -2.45 12.86
CA ASP A 72 5.22 -2.40 11.55
C ASP A 72 4.56 -3.75 11.21
N THR A 73 5.25 -4.86 11.46
CA THR A 73 4.72 -6.22 11.27
C THR A 73 3.51 -6.50 12.16
N LEU A 74 3.57 -6.12 13.45
CA LEU A 74 2.43 -6.27 14.38
C LEU A 74 1.22 -5.48 13.91
N LYS A 75 1.39 -4.23 13.48
CA LYS A 75 0.32 -3.38 12.94
C LYS A 75 -0.38 -3.99 11.71
N GLN A 76 0.29 -4.88 10.97
CA GLN A 76 -0.31 -5.59 9.84
C GLN A 76 -1.07 -6.85 10.26
N MET A 77 -0.71 -7.46 11.39
CA MET A 77 -1.29 -8.73 11.84
C MET A 77 -2.43 -8.57 12.86
N VAL A 78 -2.51 -7.42 13.54
CA VAL A 78 -3.59 -7.11 14.50
C VAL A 78 -4.87 -6.75 13.74
N PRO A 79 -5.99 -7.50 13.90
CA PRO A 79 -7.30 -7.01 13.50
C PRO A 79 -7.60 -5.76 14.32
N THR A 80 -8.10 -4.72 13.68
CA THR A 80 -8.40 -3.40 14.27
C THR A 80 -9.44 -3.41 15.41
N SER A 81 -9.91 -4.58 15.86
CA SER A 81 -11.09 -4.73 16.72
C SER A 81 -11.10 -6.03 17.55
N GLY A 82 -9.99 -6.40 18.20
CA GLY A 82 -9.94 -7.54 19.12
C GLY A 82 -9.42 -7.15 20.50
N ASN A 83 -10.30 -7.14 21.51
CA ASN A 83 -9.90 -7.01 22.91
C ASN A 83 -9.36 -8.37 23.41
N GLY A 84 -8.05 -8.58 23.30
CA GLY A 84 -7.37 -9.76 23.83
C GLY A 84 -5.85 -9.69 23.62
N LEU A 85 -5.09 -10.42 24.45
CA LEU A 85 -3.66 -10.62 24.24
C LEU A 85 -3.46 -11.34 22.90
N MET A 86 -2.89 -10.65 21.93
CA MET A 86 -2.69 -11.17 20.59
C MET A 86 -1.34 -11.86 20.46
N SER A 87 -1.39 -13.13 20.08
CA SER A 87 -0.18 -13.88 19.77
C SER A 87 0.23 -13.73 18.32
N VAL A 88 1.41 -13.17 18.09
CA VAL A 88 1.95 -12.95 16.74
C VAL A 88 3.20 -13.78 16.51
N ILE A 89 3.22 -14.51 15.39
CA ILE A 89 4.38 -15.28 14.93
C ILE A 89 5.07 -14.46 13.83
N PHE A 90 6.33 -14.10 14.06
CA PHE A 90 7.17 -13.49 13.04
C PHE A 90 7.70 -14.57 12.09
N THR A 91 7.49 -14.39 10.79
CA THR A 91 7.95 -15.33 9.75
C THR A 91 9.47 -15.38 9.63
N PHE A 92 10.14 -14.26 9.91
CA PHE A 92 11.59 -14.11 9.83
C PHE A 92 12.17 -13.71 11.18
N GLY A 93 13.44 -14.03 11.42
CA GLY A 93 14.15 -13.65 12.63
C GLY A 93 14.64 -12.19 12.64
N SER A 94 14.73 -11.55 11.48
CA SER A 94 15.16 -10.16 11.33
C SER A 94 14.66 -9.51 10.04
N GLU A 95 14.65 -8.17 10.01
CA GLU A 95 14.39 -7.38 8.81
C GLU A 95 15.32 -7.74 7.64
N ASN A 96 16.61 -7.96 7.91
CA ASN A 96 17.60 -8.29 6.89
C ASN A 96 17.34 -9.67 6.25
N GLU A 97 16.89 -10.63 7.05
CA GLU A 97 16.49 -11.95 6.57
C GLU A 97 15.24 -11.87 5.70
N ALA A 98 14.21 -11.14 6.17
CA ALA A 98 12.99 -10.89 5.42
C ALA A 98 13.28 -10.22 4.07
N ALA A 99 14.11 -9.18 4.06
CA ALA A 99 14.48 -8.46 2.85
C ALA A 99 15.31 -9.32 1.88
N ARG A 100 16.24 -10.14 2.39
CA ARG A 100 17.03 -11.07 1.57
C ARG A 100 16.13 -12.12 0.91
N GLN A 101 15.21 -12.70 1.67
CA GLN A 101 14.25 -13.66 1.13
C GLN A 101 13.33 -13.01 0.09
N GLY A 102 12.87 -11.78 0.34
CA GLY A 102 12.05 -11.04 -0.62
C GLY A 102 12.75 -10.81 -1.95
N LYS A 103 14.03 -10.42 -1.92
CA LYS A 103 14.86 -10.30 -3.14
C LYS A 103 15.04 -11.64 -3.84
N ALA A 104 15.26 -12.72 -3.10
CA ALA A 104 15.42 -14.06 -3.66
C ALA A 104 14.14 -14.55 -4.33
N ASP A 105 12.97 -14.34 -3.72
CA ASP A 105 11.67 -14.77 -4.25
C ASP A 105 11.22 -13.93 -5.46
N ALA A 106 11.70 -12.68 -5.59
CA ALA A 106 11.42 -11.83 -6.75
C ALA A 106 12.12 -12.30 -8.05
N ALA A 107 13.31 -12.89 -7.95
CA ALA A 107 14.09 -13.28 -9.14
C ALA A 107 13.37 -14.34 -10.01
N PRO A 108 12.81 -15.44 -9.45
CA PRO A 108 11.98 -16.38 -10.22
C PRO A 108 10.76 -15.73 -10.88
N ILE A 109 10.12 -14.74 -10.24
CA ILE A 109 8.96 -14.04 -10.80
C ILE A 109 9.38 -13.23 -12.03
N ALA A 110 10.46 -12.47 -11.92
CA ALA A 110 10.99 -11.67 -13.03
C ALA A 110 11.41 -12.56 -14.22
N GLU A 111 12.08 -13.68 -13.95
CA GLU A 111 12.49 -14.62 -14.99
C GLU A 111 11.31 -15.34 -15.64
N ALA A 112 10.29 -15.73 -14.86
CA ALA A 112 9.07 -16.32 -15.39
C ALA A 112 8.30 -15.32 -16.27
N LEU A 113 8.23 -14.05 -15.87
CA LEU A 113 7.62 -12.99 -16.68
C LEU A 113 8.38 -12.81 -18.00
N ARG A 114 9.71 -12.70 -17.95
CA ARG A 114 10.54 -12.56 -19.15
C ARG A 114 10.33 -13.71 -20.14
N LYS A 115 10.24 -14.95 -19.64
CA LYS A 115 9.91 -16.12 -20.48
C LYS A 115 8.50 -16.03 -21.05
N HIS A 116 7.52 -15.61 -20.25
CA HIS A 116 6.16 -15.40 -20.73
C HIS A 116 6.05 -14.31 -21.80
N GLU A 117 6.83 -13.24 -21.70
CA GLU A 117 6.88 -12.20 -22.73
C GLU A 117 7.38 -12.74 -24.09
N ILE A 118 8.23 -13.77 -24.08
CA ILE A 118 8.72 -14.44 -25.30
C ILE A 118 7.73 -15.49 -25.80
N GLU A 119 7.24 -16.37 -24.92
CA GLU A 119 6.42 -17.53 -25.28
C GLU A 119 4.93 -17.20 -25.44
N SER A 120 4.44 -16.19 -24.72
CA SER A 120 3.04 -15.74 -24.66
C SER A 120 2.02 -16.87 -24.52
N SER A 121 2.36 -17.90 -23.73
CA SER A 121 1.59 -19.14 -23.59
C SER A 121 0.91 -19.26 -22.22
N VAL A 122 -0.13 -20.10 -22.13
CA VAL A 122 -0.78 -20.44 -20.83
C VAL A 122 0.22 -21.13 -19.89
N GLU A 123 1.11 -21.95 -20.44
CA GLU A 123 2.11 -22.68 -19.64
C GLU A 123 3.17 -21.75 -19.04
N SER A 124 3.68 -20.80 -19.81
CA SER A 124 4.58 -19.77 -19.27
C SER A 124 3.89 -18.91 -18.21
N TRP A 125 2.60 -18.59 -18.38
CA TRP A 125 1.83 -17.88 -17.36
C TRP A 125 1.63 -18.69 -16.07
N ARG A 126 1.44 -20.02 -16.18
CA ARG A 126 1.40 -20.91 -15.00
C ARG A 126 2.70 -20.86 -14.21
N LYS A 127 3.86 -20.70 -14.86
CA LYS A 127 5.16 -20.53 -14.16
C LYS A 127 5.22 -19.21 -13.40
N VAL A 128 4.68 -18.12 -13.96
CA VAL A 128 4.54 -16.83 -13.26
C VAL A 128 3.65 -16.99 -12.01
N THR A 129 2.51 -17.67 -12.17
CA THR A 129 1.57 -17.94 -11.07
C THR A 129 2.22 -18.79 -9.97
N ALA A 130 2.97 -19.82 -10.34
CA ALA A 130 3.67 -20.67 -9.39
C ALA A 130 4.75 -19.89 -8.62
N ALA A 131 5.52 -19.03 -9.31
CA ALA A 131 6.56 -18.21 -8.68
C ALA A 131 5.96 -17.20 -7.68
N THR A 132 4.84 -16.58 -8.01
CA THR A 132 4.14 -15.62 -7.12
C THR A 132 3.48 -16.32 -5.92
N ALA A 133 3.03 -17.56 -6.07
CA ALA A 133 2.43 -18.33 -4.98
C ALA A 133 3.40 -18.59 -3.80
N VAL A 134 4.71 -18.64 -4.04
CA VAL A 134 5.75 -18.84 -3.00
C VAL A 134 5.77 -17.71 -1.97
N MET A 135 5.25 -16.53 -2.33
CA MET A 135 5.15 -15.38 -1.43
C MET A 135 4.08 -15.58 -0.34
N LYS A 136 3.11 -16.48 -0.56
CA LYS A 136 1.97 -16.66 0.33
C LYS A 136 2.44 -17.02 1.75
N GLY A 137 1.91 -16.33 2.75
CA GLY A 137 2.27 -16.49 4.16
C GLY A 137 3.48 -15.67 4.63
N LYS A 138 4.23 -15.02 3.73
CA LYS A 138 5.37 -14.13 4.07
C LYS A 138 5.01 -12.64 3.94
N LEU A 139 3.89 -12.33 3.29
CA LEU A 139 3.49 -10.98 2.90
C LEU A 139 3.10 -10.05 4.04
N ASN A 140 2.77 -10.60 5.21
CA ASN A 140 2.50 -9.80 6.40
C ASN A 140 3.78 -9.20 7.00
N ASP A 141 4.96 -9.59 6.49
CA ASP A 141 6.21 -8.92 6.79
C ASP A 141 6.43 -7.76 5.78
N PRO A 142 6.39 -6.49 6.25
CA PRO A 142 6.54 -5.33 5.39
C PRO A 142 7.92 -5.22 4.74
N ALA A 143 8.98 -5.73 5.36
CA ALA A 143 10.32 -5.68 4.80
C ALA A 143 10.48 -6.72 3.67
N TYR A 144 9.93 -7.92 3.85
CA TYR A 144 9.81 -8.91 2.77
C TYR A 144 9.03 -8.35 1.59
N ALA A 145 7.83 -7.81 1.83
CA ALA A 145 6.96 -7.26 0.79
C ALA A 145 7.64 -6.12 0.00
N ALA A 146 8.25 -5.16 0.71
CA ALA A 146 8.98 -4.06 0.10
C ALA A 146 10.20 -4.54 -0.71
N ALA A 147 10.93 -5.54 -0.21
CA ALA A 147 12.10 -6.09 -0.90
C ALA A 147 11.74 -6.85 -2.19
N VAL A 148 10.62 -7.59 -2.21
CA VAL A 148 10.10 -8.20 -3.44
C VAL A 148 9.81 -7.12 -4.48
N LEU A 149 9.09 -6.07 -4.10
CA LEU A 149 8.71 -4.99 -5.01
C LEU A 149 9.93 -4.22 -5.51
N SER A 150 10.86 -3.88 -4.62
CA SER A 150 12.11 -3.21 -4.98
C SER A 150 12.93 -4.02 -6.00
N ALA A 151 13.00 -5.34 -5.85
CA ALA A 151 13.72 -6.21 -6.78
C ALA A 151 13.01 -6.37 -8.14
N LEU A 152 11.67 -6.40 -8.17
CA LEU A 152 10.90 -6.44 -9.42
C LEU A 152 10.97 -5.10 -10.16
N GLY A 153 10.81 -4.01 -9.43
CA GLY A 153 10.62 -2.66 -9.94
C GLY A 153 9.18 -2.38 -10.42
N PRO A 154 8.79 -1.09 -10.53
CA PRO A 154 7.43 -0.71 -10.92
C PRO A 154 6.99 -1.20 -12.30
N GLU A 155 7.92 -1.25 -13.25
CA GLU A 155 7.61 -1.63 -14.64
C GLU A 155 7.23 -3.09 -14.77
N LYS A 156 8.06 -4.00 -14.22
CA LYS A 156 7.76 -5.45 -14.23
C LYS A 156 6.51 -5.76 -13.41
N PHE A 157 6.35 -5.08 -12.27
CA PHE A 157 5.15 -5.21 -11.46
C PHE A 157 3.89 -4.83 -12.26
N ARG A 158 3.90 -3.68 -12.94
CA ARG A 158 2.81 -3.26 -13.82
C ARG A 158 2.59 -4.26 -14.95
N ALA A 159 3.65 -4.75 -15.58
CA ALA A 159 3.59 -5.71 -16.67
C ALA A 159 2.89 -7.01 -16.26
N LEU A 160 3.13 -7.52 -15.04
CA LEU A 160 2.43 -8.72 -14.52
C LEU A 160 0.91 -8.56 -14.57
N PHE A 161 0.38 -7.46 -14.03
CA PHE A 161 -1.06 -7.20 -14.09
C PHE A 161 -1.53 -6.97 -15.52
N MET A 162 -0.77 -6.22 -16.32
CA MET A 162 -1.15 -5.95 -17.71
C MET A 162 -1.24 -7.23 -18.55
N HIS A 163 -0.26 -8.13 -18.45
CA HIS A 163 -0.28 -9.41 -19.16
C HIS A 163 -1.47 -10.28 -18.75
N TRP A 164 -1.75 -10.35 -17.44
CA TRP A 164 -2.89 -11.11 -16.93
C TRP A 164 -4.25 -10.54 -17.39
N MET A 165 -4.34 -9.21 -17.55
CA MET A 165 -5.55 -8.52 -17.97
C MET A 165 -5.76 -8.46 -19.48
N LYS A 166 -4.71 -8.68 -20.30
CA LYS A 166 -4.70 -8.44 -21.76
C LYS A 166 -5.87 -9.08 -22.52
N ASN A 167 -6.28 -10.28 -22.14
CA ASN A 167 -7.34 -11.03 -22.84
C ASN A 167 -8.70 -10.97 -22.12
N ARG A 168 -8.87 -10.07 -21.14
CA ARG A 168 -10.08 -9.97 -20.30
C ARG A 168 -11.01 -8.81 -20.72
N GLY A 169 -11.09 -8.54 -22.02
CA GLY A 169 -11.98 -7.52 -22.59
C GLY A 169 -11.58 -6.09 -22.19
N PRO A 170 -12.53 -5.19 -21.87
CA PRO A 170 -12.23 -3.79 -21.55
C PRO A 170 -11.58 -3.62 -20.16
N ALA A 171 -11.07 -4.68 -19.53
CA ALA A 171 -10.62 -4.68 -18.14
C ALA A 171 -9.56 -3.62 -17.82
N MET A 172 -8.70 -3.26 -18.76
CA MET A 172 -7.69 -2.20 -18.59
C MET A 172 -8.33 -0.83 -18.31
N ASP A 173 -9.47 -0.55 -18.95
CA ASP A 173 -10.13 0.76 -18.93
C ASP A 173 -11.37 0.76 -18.04
N LYS A 174 -12.10 -0.35 -18.00
CA LYS A 174 -13.38 -0.52 -17.30
C LYS A 174 -13.28 -1.39 -16.06
N GLY A 175 -12.12 -2.00 -15.79
CA GLY A 175 -11.91 -2.82 -14.59
C GLY A 175 -12.38 -4.27 -14.75
N LEU A 176 -12.09 -5.07 -13.73
CA LEU A 176 -12.35 -6.51 -13.74
C LEU A 176 -13.70 -6.84 -13.14
N SER A 177 -14.43 -7.77 -13.77
CA SER A 177 -15.64 -8.32 -13.18
C SER A 177 -15.34 -9.08 -11.87
N PRO A 178 -16.35 -9.30 -11.01
CA PRO A 178 -16.16 -10.01 -9.74
C PRO A 178 -15.56 -11.42 -9.91
N ASN A 179 -15.96 -12.15 -10.95
CA ASN A 179 -15.40 -13.47 -11.25
C ASN A 179 -13.92 -13.39 -11.62
N ALA A 180 -13.53 -12.41 -12.44
CA ALA A 180 -12.14 -12.20 -12.79
C ALA A 180 -11.32 -11.76 -11.56
N ILE A 181 -11.87 -10.92 -10.68
CA ILE A 181 -11.20 -10.54 -9.42
C ILE A 181 -10.92 -11.78 -8.56
N LYS A 182 -11.87 -12.73 -8.48
CA LYS A 182 -11.68 -13.98 -7.73
C LYS A 182 -10.49 -14.78 -8.26
N GLU A 183 -10.41 -14.99 -9.57
CA GLU A 183 -9.25 -15.64 -10.21
C GLU A 183 -7.95 -14.84 -10.02
N GLY A 184 -8.04 -13.52 -10.07
CA GLY A 184 -6.90 -12.63 -9.87
C GLY A 184 -6.34 -12.73 -8.45
N ARG A 185 -7.18 -12.85 -7.44
CA ARG A 185 -6.76 -13.06 -6.04
C ARG A 185 -5.96 -14.35 -5.86
N GLU A 186 -6.27 -15.40 -6.61
CA GLU A 186 -5.54 -16.67 -6.54
C GLU A 186 -4.19 -16.61 -7.25
N THR A 187 -4.06 -15.75 -8.27
CA THR A 187 -2.88 -15.69 -9.14
C THR A 187 -1.96 -14.52 -8.81
N LEU A 188 -2.47 -13.29 -8.91
CA LEU A 188 -1.73 -12.05 -8.64
C LEU A 188 -2.04 -11.41 -7.27
N GLY A 189 -3.02 -11.95 -6.53
CA GLY A 189 -3.34 -11.49 -5.18
C GLY A 189 -2.13 -11.36 -4.24
N PRO A 190 -1.18 -12.31 -4.22
CA PRO A 190 0.05 -12.15 -3.44
C PRO A 190 0.85 -10.88 -3.76
N LEU A 191 0.91 -10.47 -5.02
CA LEU A 191 1.59 -9.25 -5.45
C LEU A 191 0.79 -7.99 -5.08
N ALA A 192 -0.53 -8.02 -5.26
CA ALA A 192 -1.41 -6.93 -4.82
C ALA A 192 -1.29 -6.69 -3.30
N GLU A 193 -1.28 -7.75 -2.51
CA GLU A 193 -1.14 -7.67 -1.06
C GLU A 193 0.28 -7.23 -0.65
N ALA A 194 1.32 -7.68 -1.36
CA ALA A 194 2.69 -7.16 -1.17
C ALA A 194 2.73 -5.64 -1.33
N TYR A 195 2.12 -5.12 -2.41
CA TYR A 195 2.05 -3.69 -2.66
C TYR A 195 1.31 -2.95 -1.55
N ALA A 196 0.13 -3.42 -1.16
CA ALA A 196 -0.66 -2.80 -0.09
C ALA A 196 0.06 -2.80 1.27
N ASN A 197 0.75 -3.90 1.62
CA ASN A 197 1.49 -4.01 2.88
C ASN A 197 2.74 -3.14 2.91
N ALA A 198 3.50 -3.08 1.81
CA ALA A 198 4.65 -2.19 1.70
C ALA A 198 4.23 -0.71 1.71
N GLU A 199 3.12 -0.37 1.06
CA GLU A 199 2.55 0.99 1.06
C GLU A 199 2.10 1.41 2.47
N ARG A 200 1.34 0.56 3.15
CA ARG A 200 0.82 0.83 4.50
C ARG A 200 1.94 1.02 5.52
N ALA A 201 3.06 0.30 5.36
CA ALA A 201 4.26 0.46 6.17
C ALA A 201 5.15 1.65 5.77
N GLY A 202 4.80 2.39 4.71
CA GLY A 202 5.60 3.52 4.22
C GLY A 202 6.97 3.11 3.67
N ARG A 203 7.11 1.87 3.18
CA ARG A 203 8.38 1.30 2.69
C ARG A 203 8.50 1.29 1.16
N LEU A 204 7.51 1.80 0.46
CA LEU A 204 7.59 2.02 -0.98
C LEU A 204 8.38 3.30 -1.28
N GLY A 205 9.36 3.18 -2.18
CA GLY A 205 10.11 4.31 -2.72
C GLY A 205 9.24 5.28 -3.53
N GLU A 206 9.80 6.45 -3.83
CA GLU A 206 9.11 7.54 -4.53
C GLU A 206 8.60 7.12 -5.93
N GLU A 207 9.30 6.19 -6.58
CA GLU A 207 8.94 5.63 -7.89
C GLU A 207 7.55 4.99 -7.90
N TRP A 208 7.10 4.46 -6.74
CA TRP A 208 5.79 3.83 -6.59
C TRP A 208 4.67 4.82 -6.30
N GLN A 209 4.97 5.94 -5.62
CA GLN A 209 3.94 6.87 -5.16
C GLN A 209 3.55 7.88 -6.26
N GLY A 210 4.49 8.27 -7.12
CA GLY A 210 4.25 9.22 -8.20
C GLY A 210 4.27 8.59 -9.59
N PRO A 211 5.46 8.22 -10.11
CA PRO A 211 5.62 7.70 -11.47
C PRO A 211 4.75 6.48 -11.78
N PHE A 212 4.76 5.46 -10.92
CA PHE A 212 3.93 4.27 -11.08
C PHE A 212 2.44 4.61 -11.12
N MET A 213 1.96 5.41 -10.16
CA MET A 213 0.55 5.83 -10.11
C MET A 213 0.14 6.61 -11.35
N LYS A 214 1.03 7.43 -11.93
CA LYS A 214 0.77 8.18 -13.17
C LYS A 214 0.76 7.28 -14.40
N ALA A 215 1.73 6.38 -14.55
CA ALA A 215 1.90 5.53 -15.73
C ALA A 215 0.93 4.34 -15.80
N THR A 216 0.35 3.93 -14.68
CA THR A 216 -0.49 2.72 -14.60
C THR A 216 -1.94 2.99 -14.97
N GLN A 217 -2.54 2.11 -15.76
CA GLN A 217 -3.94 2.22 -16.18
C GLN A 217 -4.90 2.10 -14.98
N PRO A 218 -6.04 2.81 -15.00
CA PRO A 218 -7.03 2.75 -13.92
C PRO A 218 -7.49 1.32 -13.59
N GLY A 219 -7.69 0.46 -14.60
CA GLY A 219 -8.08 -0.93 -14.39
C GLY A 219 -7.05 -1.78 -13.65
N VAL A 220 -5.76 -1.50 -13.83
CA VAL A 220 -4.69 -2.18 -13.08
C VAL A 220 -4.66 -1.70 -11.63
N LEU A 221 -4.82 -0.40 -11.40
CA LEU A 221 -4.84 0.16 -10.04
C LEU A 221 -6.05 -0.33 -9.24
N THR A 222 -7.23 -0.40 -9.86
CA THR A 222 -8.43 -0.97 -9.22
C THR A 222 -8.32 -2.47 -9.03
N ALA A 223 -7.63 -3.21 -9.91
CA ALA A 223 -7.32 -4.62 -9.70
C ALA A 223 -6.47 -4.83 -8.44
N ILE A 224 -5.43 -4.01 -8.23
CA ILE A 224 -4.61 -4.04 -7.02
C ILE A 224 -5.47 -3.79 -5.77
N VAL A 225 -6.34 -2.77 -5.81
CA VAL A 225 -7.28 -2.46 -4.72
C VAL A 225 -8.24 -3.62 -4.46
N ALA A 226 -8.84 -4.21 -5.50
CA ALA A 226 -9.81 -5.29 -5.37
C ALA A 226 -9.21 -6.61 -4.84
N MET A 227 -7.91 -6.82 -5.08
CA MET A 227 -7.20 -8.06 -4.74
C MET A 227 -6.41 -7.97 -3.43
N SER A 228 -6.42 -6.82 -2.75
CA SER A 228 -5.65 -6.59 -1.53
C SER A 228 -6.49 -5.95 -0.42
N LYS A 229 -5.86 -5.68 0.72
CA LYS A 229 -6.38 -4.79 1.77
C LYS A 229 -5.74 -3.41 1.66
N PRO A 230 -6.24 -2.49 0.82
CA PRO A 230 -5.61 -1.18 0.63
C PRO A 230 -5.66 -0.34 1.91
N SER A 231 -4.66 0.51 2.10
CA SER A 231 -4.78 1.61 3.07
C SER A 231 -5.78 2.66 2.58
N THR A 232 -6.27 3.51 3.49
CA THR A 232 -7.07 4.69 3.12
C THR A 232 -6.34 5.58 2.11
N LYS A 233 -5.03 5.75 2.26
CA LYS A 233 -4.20 6.57 1.34
C LYS A 233 -4.21 5.98 -0.06
N LEU A 234 -3.89 4.69 -0.20
CA LEU A 234 -3.87 4.01 -1.49
C LEU A 234 -5.25 4.04 -2.16
N LEU A 235 -6.30 3.67 -1.41
CA LEU A 235 -7.67 3.66 -1.94
C LEU A 235 -8.07 5.04 -2.47
N ASN A 236 -7.79 6.11 -1.72
CA ASN A 236 -8.15 7.47 -2.13
C ASN A 236 -7.30 7.96 -3.32
N GLN A 237 -6.03 7.61 -3.41
CA GLN A 237 -5.22 7.93 -4.59
C GLN A 237 -5.75 7.24 -5.86
N VAL A 238 -6.12 5.96 -5.76
CA VAL A 238 -6.74 5.23 -6.88
C VAL A 238 -8.09 5.83 -7.24
N ALA A 239 -8.93 6.16 -6.24
CA ALA A 239 -10.22 6.77 -6.47
C ALA A 239 -10.12 8.10 -7.21
N LEU A 240 -9.20 8.98 -6.83
CA LEU A 240 -8.97 10.25 -7.54
C LEU A 240 -8.61 10.01 -9.01
N LYS A 241 -7.78 9.01 -9.30
CA LYS A 241 -7.41 8.68 -10.68
C LYS A 241 -8.57 8.10 -11.49
N VAL A 242 -9.44 7.29 -10.87
CA VAL A 242 -10.59 6.68 -11.55
C VAL A 242 -11.72 7.69 -11.76
N LEU A 243 -12.02 8.50 -10.72
CA LEU A 243 -13.08 9.51 -10.71
C LEU A 243 -12.70 10.78 -11.45
N GLY A 244 -11.41 11.11 -11.59
CA GLY A 244 -10.93 12.26 -12.36
C GLY A 244 -10.91 12.04 -13.87
N ARG A 245 -11.34 10.87 -14.37
CA ARG A 245 -11.38 10.59 -15.81
C ARG A 245 -12.53 11.33 -16.49
N PRO A 246 -12.44 11.63 -17.80
CA PRO A 246 -13.57 12.18 -18.54
C PRO A 246 -14.82 11.30 -18.42
N LEU A 247 -16.01 11.91 -18.34
CA LEU A 247 -17.28 11.19 -18.24
C LEU A 247 -17.57 10.28 -19.45
N THR A 248 -16.95 10.55 -20.59
CA THR A 248 -17.00 9.68 -21.77
C THR A 248 -16.44 8.27 -21.47
N ALA A 249 -15.54 8.15 -20.50
CA ALA A 249 -15.06 6.86 -20.02
C ALA A 249 -16.15 6.03 -19.33
N ASP A 250 -17.28 6.65 -18.95
CA ASP A 250 -18.42 6.00 -18.29
C ASP A 250 -19.58 5.74 -19.25
N LEU A 251 -19.42 5.94 -20.56
CA LEU A 251 -20.46 5.57 -21.53
C LEU A 251 -20.80 4.08 -21.43
N PRO A 252 -22.09 3.69 -21.57
CA PRO A 252 -22.59 2.35 -21.28
C PRO A 252 -22.34 1.39 -22.45
N THR A 253 -21.13 1.43 -23.03
CA THR A 253 -20.70 0.45 -24.03
C THR A 253 -20.36 -0.90 -23.39
N SER A 254 -20.10 -0.89 -22.07
CA SER A 254 -19.85 -2.05 -21.20
C SER A 254 -19.86 -1.62 -19.74
N GLU A 255 -19.99 -2.58 -18.83
CA GLU A 255 -19.98 -2.35 -17.38
C GLU A 255 -18.66 -1.75 -16.89
N ASN A 256 -18.75 -0.64 -16.15
CA ASN A 256 -17.61 0.02 -15.53
C ASN A 256 -17.31 -0.54 -14.14
N TRP A 257 -16.73 -1.73 -14.11
CA TRP A 257 -16.29 -2.41 -12.90
C TRP A 257 -15.30 -1.61 -12.04
N ASN A 258 -14.54 -0.67 -12.60
CA ASN A 258 -13.69 0.24 -11.80
C ASN A 258 -14.50 1.02 -10.77
N LEU A 259 -15.69 1.49 -11.14
CA LEU A 259 -16.57 2.20 -10.22
C LEU A 259 -17.17 1.25 -9.18
N ASN A 260 -17.57 0.03 -9.58
CA ASN A 260 -18.08 -0.98 -8.66
C ASN A 260 -17.04 -1.37 -7.61
N VAL A 261 -15.79 -1.61 -8.02
CA VAL A 261 -14.68 -1.94 -7.10
C VAL A 261 -14.44 -0.83 -6.08
N LEU A 262 -14.46 0.43 -6.50
CA LEU A 262 -14.29 1.55 -5.56
C LEU A 262 -15.41 1.61 -4.54
N VAL A 263 -16.66 1.45 -4.98
CA VAL A 263 -17.82 1.43 -4.07
C VAL A 263 -17.73 0.27 -3.08
N GLU A 264 -17.35 -0.93 -3.53
CA GLU A 264 -17.15 -2.08 -2.65
C GLU A 264 -15.99 -1.87 -1.66
N ALA A 265 -14.88 -1.28 -2.10
CA ALA A 265 -13.75 -0.95 -1.23
C ALA A 265 -14.12 0.10 -0.17
N TYR A 266 -14.96 1.08 -0.53
CA TYR A 266 -15.48 2.07 0.42
C TYR A 266 -16.57 1.51 1.34
N ASP A 267 -17.35 0.54 0.89
CA ASP A 267 -18.27 -0.18 1.77
C ASP A 267 -17.53 -0.90 2.89
N ALA A 268 -16.39 -1.51 2.56
CA ALA A 268 -15.50 -2.18 3.51
C ALA A 268 -14.70 -1.20 4.39
N ASN A 269 -14.47 0.03 3.93
CA ASN A 269 -13.76 1.08 4.67
C ASN A 269 -14.47 2.45 4.54
N PRO A 270 -15.57 2.67 5.29
CA PRO A 270 -16.34 3.91 5.21
C PRO A 270 -15.54 5.16 5.61
N GLN A 271 -14.55 5.01 6.49
CA GLN A 271 -13.65 6.09 6.90
C GLN A 271 -12.80 6.62 5.75
N ALA A 272 -12.40 5.75 4.82
CA ALA A 272 -11.65 6.16 3.64
C ALA A 272 -12.50 7.06 2.74
N LEU A 273 -13.77 6.72 2.54
CA LEU A 273 -14.69 7.56 1.76
C LEU A 273 -14.94 8.90 2.45
N GLN A 274 -15.21 8.88 3.76
CA GLN A 274 -15.38 10.10 4.54
C GLN A 274 -14.16 11.02 4.41
N THR A 275 -12.95 10.44 4.49
CA THR A 275 -11.69 11.16 4.31
C THR A 275 -11.55 11.74 2.90
N LEU A 276 -11.88 10.96 1.84
CA LEU A 276 -11.84 11.44 0.46
C LEU A 276 -12.74 12.66 0.28
N LEU A 277 -13.99 12.56 0.73
CA LEU A 277 -14.99 13.61 0.58
C LEU A 277 -14.64 14.86 1.38
N ALA A 278 -14.05 14.71 2.57
CA ALA A 278 -13.58 15.82 3.38
C ALA A 278 -12.36 16.54 2.78
N GLN A 279 -11.45 15.80 2.16
CA GLN A 279 -10.18 16.35 1.66
C GLN A 279 -10.27 16.82 0.20
N ASN A 280 -11.23 16.32 -0.58
CA ASN A 280 -11.34 16.63 -2.00
C ASN A 280 -12.79 16.96 -2.40
N LYS A 281 -13.05 18.26 -2.60
CA LYS A 281 -14.36 18.77 -3.04
C LYS A 281 -14.78 18.22 -4.40
N GLU A 282 -13.84 18.11 -5.35
CA GLU A 282 -14.14 17.65 -6.71
C GLU A 282 -14.52 16.16 -6.72
N ALA A 283 -13.88 15.35 -5.88
CA ALA A 283 -14.19 13.93 -5.75
C ALA A 283 -15.65 13.68 -5.35
N ALA A 284 -16.23 14.53 -4.49
CA ALA A 284 -17.64 14.47 -4.15
C ALA A 284 -18.54 14.75 -5.37
N GLY A 285 -18.21 15.79 -6.15
CA GLY A 285 -18.92 16.12 -7.39
C GLY A 285 -18.80 15.03 -8.45
N TRP A 286 -17.60 14.45 -8.63
CA TRP A 286 -17.38 13.36 -9.59
C TRP A 286 -18.12 12.10 -9.20
N LEU A 287 -18.06 11.67 -7.93
CA LEU A 287 -18.72 10.46 -7.45
C LEU A 287 -20.24 10.53 -7.61
N LEU A 288 -20.83 11.70 -7.30
CA LEU A 288 -22.27 11.93 -7.35
C LEU A 288 -22.79 12.33 -8.73
N HIS A 289 -21.92 12.43 -9.73
CA HIS A 289 -22.29 12.89 -11.05
C HIS A 289 -23.36 11.98 -11.69
N PRO A 290 -24.50 12.51 -12.18
CA PRO A 290 -25.60 11.69 -12.71
C PRO A 290 -25.19 10.70 -13.79
N GLN A 291 -24.34 11.12 -14.73
CA GLN A 291 -23.77 10.22 -15.76
C GLN A 291 -22.97 9.06 -15.16
N ARG A 292 -22.12 9.28 -14.14
CA ARG A 292 -21.36 8.18 -13.53
C ARG A 292 -22.27 7.18 -12.83
N VAL A 293 -23.27 7.69 -12.12
CA VAL A 293 -24.20 6.87 -11.35
C VAL A 293 -25.12 6.08 -12.27
N ARG A 294 -25.67 6.72 -13.31
CA ARG A 294 -26.70 6.12 -14.19
C ARG A 294 -26.15 5.39 -15.40
N MET A 295 -24.98 5.78 -15.92
CA MET A 295 -24.42 5.20 -17.15
C MET A 295 -23.30 4.19 -16.89
N SER A 296 -23.03 3.82 -15.63
CA SER A 296 -22.00 2.83 -15.28
C SER A 296 -22.19 1.45 -15.92
N GLY A 297 -23.39 1.12 -16.40
CA GLY A 297 -23.76 -0.21 -16.90
C GLY A 297 -23.93 -1.26 -15.80
N ILE A 298 -23.67 -0.91 -14.54
CA ILE A 298 -23.78 -1.82 -13.40
C ILE A 298 -25.22 -1.78 -12.85
N SER A 299 -25.87 -2.94 -12.82
CA SER A 299 -27.23 -3.04 -12.25
C SER A 299 -27.26 -2.62 -10.78
N GLY A 300 -28.21 -1.74 -10.42
CA GLY A 300 -28.41 -1.26 -9.06
C GLY A 300 -27.28 -0.37 -8.50
N PHE A 301 -26.40 0.15 -9.36
CA PHE A 301 -25.22 0.92 -8.91
C PHE A 301 -25.57 2.16 -8.08
N GLU A 302 -26.63 2.89 -8.44
CA GLU A 302 -27.14 4.03 -7.69
C GLU A 302 -27.44 3.69 -6.22
N GLY A 303 -28.15 2.58 -5.98
CA GLY A 303 -28.45 2.12 -4.64
C GLY A 303 -27.19 1.75 -3.85
N LYS A 304 -26.18 1.15 -4.51
CA LYS A 304 -24.89 0.86 -3.86
C LYS A 304 -24.17 2.14 -3.46
N VAL A 305 -24.09 3.13 -4.34
CA VAL A 305 -23.46 4.42 -4.05
C VAL A 305 -24.15 5.11 -2.88
N ALA A 306 -25.48 5.16 -2.89
CA ALA A 306 -26.26 5.73 -1.80
C ALA A 306 -26.01 5.02 -0.45
N GLY A 307 -26.00 3.68 -0.44
CA GLY A 307 -25.74 2.91 0.78
C GLY A 307 -24.34 3.12 1.36
N VAL A 308 -23.33 3.23 0.49
CA VAL A 308 -21.95 3.48 0.92
C VAL A 308 -21.77 4.91 1.45
N LEU A 309 -22.43 5.89 0.84
CA LEU A 309 -22.45 7.28 1.34
C LEU A 309 -23.13 7.37 2.71
N ASP A 310 -24.28 6.72 2.89
CA ASP A 310 -24.96 6.64 4.18
C ASP A 310 -24.07 6.05 5.26
N LYS A 311 -23.40 4.92 4.97
CA LYS A 311 -22.42 4.30 5.88
C LYS A 311 -21.24 5.20 6.22
N ALA A 312 -20.75 6.02 5.28
CA ALA A 312 -19.60 6.90 5.50
C ALA A 312 -19.96 8.20 6.23
N LEU A 313 -21.21 8.66 6.10
CA LEU A 313 -21.69 9.93 6.64
C LEU A 313 -22.52 9.79 7.92
N LYS A 314 -22.82 8.57 8.37
CA LYS A 314 -23.48 8.35 9.66
C LYS A 314 -22.58 8.70 10.85
N PRO A 315 -23.15 9.08 12.00
CA PRO A 315 -22.40 9.21 13.25
C PRO A 315 -21.65 7.94 13.65
N GLY A 316 -20.42 8.11 14.16
CA GLY A 316 -19.56 7.01 14.58
C GLY A 316 -18.87 6.23 13.45
N ALA A 317 -19.10 6.57 12.16
CA ALA A 317 -18.36 5.95 11.06
C ALA A 317 -16.86 6.31 11.07
N GLY A 318 -16.53 7.53 11.50
CA GLY A 318 -15.18 8.08 11.56
C GLY A 318 -15.13 9.28 12.51
N VAL A 319 -14.17 10.18 12.30
CA VAL A 319 -14.01 11.38 13.13
C VAL A 319 -15.09 12.41 12.78
N ASP A 320 -15.81 12.92 13.78
CA ASP A 320 -16.95 13.82 13.57
C ASP A 320 -16.60 15.09 12.79
N SER A 321 -15.42 15.70 13.05
CA SER A 321 -14.97 16.88 12.30
C SER A 321 -14.70 16.58 10.82
N VAL A 322 -14.20 15.38 10.50
CA VAL A 322 -13.99 14.93 9.11
C VAL A 322 -15.34 14.70 8.43
N ARG A 323 -16.30 14.10 9.14
CA ARG A 323 -17.68 13.94 8.66
C ARG A 323 -18.34 15.28 8.31
N GLU A 324 -18.23 16.26 9.20
CA GLU A 324 -18.79 17.60 8.98
C GLU A 324 -18.18 18.26 7.74
N GLN A 325 -16.86 18.18 7.59
CA GLN A 325 -16.18 18.68 6.40
C GLN A 325 -16.59 17.95 5.12
N ALA A 326 -16.81 16.62 5.18
CA ALA A 326 -17.34 15.84 4.07
C ALA A 326 -18.74 16.34 3.66
N TRP A 327 -19.64 16.57 4.61
CA TRP A 327 -20.97 17.15 4.34
C TRP A 327 -20.87 18.53 3.69
N VAL A 328 -20.02 19.42 4.20
CA VAL A 328 -19.79 20.75 3.62
C VAL A 328 -19.35 20.64 2.16
N ASN A 329 -18.42 19.73 1.85
CA ASN A 329 -17.92 19.54 0.50
C ASN A 329 -18.96 18.92 -0.44
N ILE A 330 -19.77 17.98 0.03
CA ILE A 330 -20.89 17.40 -0.73
C ILE A 330 -21.89 18.50 -1.10
N ILE A 331 -22.34 19.29 -0.13
CA ILE A 331 -23.28 20.39 -0.35
C ILE A 331 -22.71 21.40 -1.35
N ARG A 332 -21.44 21.80 -1.17
CA ARG A 332 -20.77 22.74 -2.09
C ARG A 332 -20.48 22.15 -3.47
N GLY A 333 -20.30 20.84 -3.57
CA GLY A 333 -20.07 20.12 -4.83
C GLY A 333 -21.34 19.96 -5.66
N MET A 334 -22.50 19.81 -4.99
CA MET A 334 -23.82 19.74 -5.64
C MET A 334 -24.34 21.11 -6.11
N GLY A 335 -23.67 22.22 -5.79
CA GLY A 335 -24.12 23.58 -6.14
C GLY A 335 -23.08 24.50 -6.81
N ALA A 336 -21.93 23.99 -7.27
CA ALA A 336 -20.94 24.80 -7.97
C ALA A 336 -21.34 25.02 -9.45
N LYS A 337 -21.17 26.24 -9.96
CA LYS A 337 -21.54 26.67 -11.33
C LYS A 337 -20.86 25.90 -12.49
N ASP A 338 -19.84 25.08 -12.19
CA ASP A 338 -19.15 24.17 -13.12
C ASP A 338 -19.28 22.69 -12.69
N SER A 339 -20.20 22.40 -11.76
CA SER A 339 -20.68 21.04 -11.50
C SER A 339 -21.64 20.68 -12.63
N PRO A 340 -21.50 19.56 -13.34
CA PRO A 340 -22.35 19.26 -14.50
C PRO A 340 -23.71 18.75 -14.02
N TRP A 341 -24.48 19.69 -13.46
CA TRP A 341 -25.93 19.66 -13.33
C TRP A 341 -26.52 20.46 -14.50
#